data_AF-A0A3P7JQ02-F1
#
_entry.id   AF-A0A3P7JQ02-F1
#
_cell.length_a   1.000
_cell.length_b   1.000
_cell.length_c   1.000
_cell.angle_alpha   90.00
_cell.angle_beta   90.00
_cell.angle_gamma   90.00
#
_symmetry.space_group_name_H-M   'P 1'
#
loop_
_entity.id
_entity.type
_entity.pdbx_description
1 polymer ?
#
loop_
_entity_poly.entity_id
_entity_poly.type
_entity_poly.pdbx_seq_one_letter_code
_entity_poly.pdbx_strand_id
1 'polypeptide(L)'
;MLRKYGDALWMEVLKRAGFENGKENIVNHYYSDSDTYLLVDSVAALTKMTREQVWELYGSFLIEYTMEIGWDELIRSMSPNLKGFLDNLDSLHYFIDHVVYKANLRGPSFR
;
A
#
# COMPACT_ATOMS: atom_id res chain seq x y z
N MET A 1 3.62 -9.35 1.19
CA MET A 1 4.18 -10.62 0.65
C MET A 1 5.16 -11.28 1.60
N LEU A 2 6.16 -10.55 2.13
CA LEU A 2 7.10 -11.05 3.15
C LEU A 2 6.42 -11.82 4.31
N ARG A 3 5.41 -11.24 4.97
CA ARG A 3 4.70 -11.90 6.08
C ARG A 3 3.99 -13.20 5.70
N LYS A 4 3.56 -13.35 4.44
CA LYS A 4 2.75 -14.48 3.98
C LYS A 4 3.58 -15.60 3.36
N TYR A 5 4.68 -15.26 2.68
CA TYR A 5 5.47 -16.19 1.88
C TYR A 5 6.98 -16.19 2.20
N GLY A 6 7.43 -15.31 3.09
CA GLY A 6 8.83 -15.19 3.50
C GLY A 6 9.74 -14.47 2.51
N ASP A 7 10.98 -14.27 2.94
CA ASP A 7 12.03 -13.56 2.20
C ASP A 7 12.40 -14.23 0.87
N ALA A 8 12.39 -15.57 0.82
CA ALA A 8 12.75 -16.32 -0.38
C ALA A 8 11.84 -15.96 -1.57
N LEU A 9 10.52 -15.89 -1.37
CA LEU A 9 9.61 -15.45 -2.43
C LEU A 9 9.84 -13.97 -2.75
N TRP A 10 10.02 -13.13 -1.73
CA TRP A 10 10.17 -11.69 -1.94
C TRP A 10 11.39 -11.35 -2.79
N MET A 11 12.54 -11.99 -2.54
CA MET A 11 13.74 -11.80 -3.35
C MET A 11 13.52 -12.15 -4.83
N GLU A 12 12.77 -13.22 -5.13
CA GLU A 12 12.42 -13.58 -6.51
C GLU A 12 11.42 -12.58 -7.13
N VAL A 13 10.49 -12.04 -6.35
CA VAL A 13 9.59 -10.96 -6.79
C VAL A 13 10.40 -9.73 -7.18
N LEU A 14 11.32 -9.27 -6.33
CA LEU A 14 12.16 -8.09 -6.60
C LEU A 14 13.00 -8.30 -7.85
N LYS A 15 13.68 -9.45 -7.96
CA LYS A 15 14.47 -9.80 -9.12
C LYS A 15 13.66 -9.79 -10.42
N ARG A 16 12.44 -10.33 -10.39
CA ARG A 16 11.54 -10.35 -11.56
C ARG A 16 11.03 -8.95 -11.92
N ALA A 17 10.75 -8.12 -10.92
CA ALA A 17 10.29 -6.75 -11.10
C ALA A 17 11.43 -5.78 -11.47
N GLY A 18 12.69 -6.23 -11.46
CA GLY A 18 13.85 -5.41 -11.80
C GLY A 18 14.38 -4.56 -10.64
N PHE A 19 14.01 -4.88 -9.40
CA PHE A 19 14.48 -4.18 -8.20
C PHE A 19 15.76 -4.80 -7.65
N GLU A 20 16.66 -3.94 -7.20
CA GLU A 20 17.73 -4.35 -6.28
C GLU A 20 17.15 -4.49 -4.88
N ASN A 21 17.54 -5.56 -4.17
CA ASN A 21 17.09 -5.82 -2.81
C ASN A 21 17.42 -4.67 -1.86
N GLY A 22 16.41 -4.18 -1.14
CA GLY A 22 16.52 -3.06 -0.19
C GLY A 22 16.33 -1.68 -0.82
N LYS A 23 16.08 -1.59 -2.13
CA LYS A 23 15.77 -0.32 -2.82
C LYS A 23 14.30 -0.15 -3.14
N GLU A 24 13.45 -1.13 -2.85
CA GLU A 24 12.04 -1.13 -3.22
C GLU A 24 11.11 -0.33 -2.30
N ASN A 25 11.60 0.10 -1.13
CA ASN A 25 10.76 0.70 -0.08
C ASN A 25 11.46 1.82 0.71
N ILE A 26 12.37 2.57 0.06
CA ILE A 26 12.99 3.76 0.66
C ILE A 26 11.89 4.78 1.03
N VAL A 27 11.86 5.17 2.30
CA VAL A 27 10.89 6.13 2.86
C VAL A 27 11.10 7.52 2.25
N ASN A 28 10.02 8.26 2.01
CA ASN A 28 10.02 9.59 1.38
C ASN A 28 10.67 9.62 -0.02
N HIS A 29 10.62 8.49 -0.74
CA HIS A 29 11.05 8.39 -2.12
C HIS A 29 9.83 8.24 -3.06
N TYR A 30 9.86 8.95 -4.19
CA TYR A 30 8.85 8.83 -5.22
C TYR A 30 9.26 7.75 -6.23
N TYR A 31 8.51 6.65 -6.24
CA TYR A 31 8.62 5.63 -7.27
C TYR A 31 7.66 5.93 -8.41
N SER A 32 7.95 5.40 -9.60
CA SER A 32 6.99 5.48 -10.71
C SER A 32 5.80 4.55 -10.45
N ASP A 33 4.60 4.89 -10.91
CA ASP A 33 3.46 3.96 -10.75
C ASP A 33 3.75 2.59 -11.40
N SER A 34 4.49 2.60 -12.52
CA SER A 34 4.95 1.38 -13.20
C SER A 34 5.73 0.43 -12.30
N ASP A 35 6.50 0.94 -11.34
CA ASP A 35 7.26 0.13 -10.38
C ASP A 35 6.33 -0.74 -9.53
N THR A 36 5.23 -0.15 -9.05
CA THR A 36 4.23 -0.88 -8.24
C THR A 36 3.49 -1.91 -9.10
N TYR A 37 3.16 -1.57 -10.35
CA TYR A 37 2.55 -2.54 -11.28
C TYR A 37 3.48 -3.71 -11.59
N LEU A 38 4.78 -3.47 -11.78
CA LEU A 38 5.78 -4.53 -12.00
C LEU A 38 5.92 -5.45 -10.78
N LEU A 39 5.86 -4.91 -9.57
CA LEU A 39 5.84 -5.71 -8.34
C LEU A 39 4.59 -6.59 -8.28
N VAL A 40 3.41 -6.04 -8.55
CA VAL A 40 2.15 -6.82 -8.55
C VAL A 40 2.16 -7.90 -9.62
N ASP A 41 2.63 -7.60 -10.83
CA ASP A 41 2.78 -8.57 -11.90
C ASP A 41 3.74 -9.71 -11.53
N SER A 42 4.81 -9.36 -10.84
CA SER A 42 5.81 -10.33 -10.39
C SER A 42 5.26 -11.23 -9.30
N VAL A 43 4.51 -10.68 -8.35
CA VAL A 43 3.79 -11.46 -7.34
C VAL A 43 2.79 -12.39 -8.01
N ALA A 44 1.91 -11.86 -8.87
CA ALA A 44 0.87 -12.63 -9.56
C ALA A 44 1.46 -13.84 -10.32
N ALA A 45 2.55 -13.61 -11.07
CA ALA A 45 3.22 -14.66 -11.81
C ALA A 45 3.83 -15.76 -10.91
N LEU A 46 4.46 -15.39 -9.79
CA LEU A 46 5.14 -16.34 -8.92
C LEU A 46 4.19 -17.09 -7.98
N THR A 47 3.09 -16.46 -7.57
CA THR A 47 2.09 -17.08 -6.68
C THR A 47 0.94 -17.73 -7.44
N LYS A 48 0.90 -17.59 -8.78
CA LYS A 48 -0.19 -18.05 -9.66
C LYS A 48 -1.56 -17.42 -9.32
N MET A 49 -1.53 -16.24 -8.73
CA MET A 49 -2.73 -15.43 -8.46
C MET A 49 -3.02 -14.54 -9.66
N THR A 50 -4.28 -14.10 -9.81
CA THR A 50 -4.58 -13.00 -10.72
C THR A 50 -4.13 -11.67 -10.11
N ARG A 51 -3.95 -10.64 -10.95
CA ARG A 51 -3.59 -9.29 -10.48
C ARG A 51 -4.62 -8.76 -9.50
N GLU A 52 -5.89 -8.99 -9.78
CA GLU A 52 -7.03 -8.56 -8.98
C GLU A 52 -6.95 -9.15 -7.57
N GLN A 53 -6.65 -10.45 -7.46
CA GLN A 53 -6.48 -11.09 -6.16
C GLN A 53 -5.28 -10.53 -5.39
N VAL A 54 -4.19 -10.14 -6.08
CA VAL A 54 -3.05 -9.50 -5.43
C VAL A 54 -3.44 -8.11 -4.91
N TRP A 55 -4.20 -7.34 -5.67
CA TRP A 55 -4.70 -6.03 -5.26
C TRP A 55 -5.68 -6.11 -4.08
N GLU A 56 -6.60 -7.07 -4.09
CA GLU A 56 -7.52 -7.31 -2.98
C GLU A 56 -6.74 -7.67 -1.69
N LEU A 57 -5.78 -8.59 -1.79
CA LEU A 57 -4.90 -8.93 -0.66
C LEU A 57 -4.12 -7.72 -0.14
N TYR A 58 -3.60 -6.88 -1.05
CA TYR A 58 -2.89 -5.67 -0.68
C TYR A 58 -3.80 -4.67 0.04
N GLY A 59 -5.03 -4.45 -0.47
CA GLY A 59 -5.99 -3.53 0.14
C GLY A 59 -6.39 -3.95 1.55
N SER A 60 -6.69 -5.24 1.77
CA SER A 60 -6.96 -5.76 3.12
C SER A 60 -5.75 -5.59 4.04
N PHE A 61 -4.56 -5.97 3.56
CA PHE A 61 -3.33 -5.84 4.33
C PHE A 61 -3.01 -4.39 4.67
N LEU A 62 -3.28 -3.44 3.77
CA LEU A 62 -2.99 -2.02 3.97
C LEU A 62 -3.73 -1.47 5.20
N ILE A 63 -5.01 -1.79 5.37
CA ILE A 63 -5.79 -1.34 6.52
C ILE A 63 -5.25 -1.93 7.83
N GLU A 64 -5.03 -3.25 7.84
CA GLU A 64 -4.46 -3.95 9.02
C GLU A 64 -3.08 -3.39 9.38
N TYR A 65 -2.19 -3.30 8.40
CA TYR A 65 -0.83 -2.82 8.58
C TYR A 65 -0.79 -1.37 9.06
N THR A 66 -1.62 -0.49 8.50
CA THR A 66 -1.68 0.92 8.90
C THR A 66 -2.09 1.05 10.37
N MET A 67 -3.06 0.24 10.83
CA MET A 67 -3.44 0.20 12.24
C MET A 67 -2.30 -0.34 13.14
N GLU A 68 -1.59 -1.39 12.71
CA GLU A 68 -0.48 -1.97 13.48
C GLU A 68 0.71 -1.03 13.65
N ILE A 69 0.97 -0.14 12.69
CA ILE A 69 2.13 0.77 12.74
C ILE A 69 1.83 2.12 13.41
N GLY A 70 0.71 2.22 14.15
CA GLY A 70 0.42 3.35 15.04
C GLY A 70 -0.55 4.40 14.48
N TRP A 71 -1.28 4.11 13.40
CA TRP A 71 -2.34 4.98 12.89
C TRP A 71 -3.75 4.54 13.32
N ASP A 72 -3.85 3.57 14.23
CA ASP A 72 -5.13 3.03 14.67
C ASP A 72 -6.01 4.07 15.36
N GLU A 73 -5.44 4.93 16.22
CA GLU A 73 -6.19 6.02 16.85
C GLU A 73 -6.76 6.99 15.81
N LEU A 74 -5.96 7.38 14.80
CA LEU A 74 -6.44 8.28 13.73
C LEU A 74 -7.57 7.61 12.94
N ILE A 75 -7.37 6.39 12.46
CA ILE A 75 -8.38 5.65 11.68
C ILE A 75 -9.68 5.50 12.47
N ARG A 76 -9.60 5.14 13.76
CA ARG A 76 -10.77 4.98 14.64
C ARG A 76 -11.49 6.30 14.92
N SER A 77 -10.78 7.42 14.90
CA SER A 77 -11.35 8.75 15.12
C SER A 77 -12.19 9.27 13.94
N MET A 78 -11.98 8.75 12.73
CA MET A 78 -12.65 9.24 11.53
C MET A 78 -14.16 8.97 11.54
N SER A 79 -14.59 7.77 11.98
CA SER A 79 -16.00 7.39 12.05
C SER A 79 -16.17 6.05 12.77
N PRO A 80 -17.28 5.84 13.53
CA PRO A 80 -17.61 4.56 14.14
C PRO A 80 -18.19 3.53 13.14
N ASN A 81 -18.47 3.93 11.90
CA ASN A 81 -19.05 3.07 10.88
C ASN A 81 -18.39 3.23 9.51
N LEU A 82 -18.55 2.22 8.65
CA LEU A 82 -17.93 2.17 7.33
C LEU A 82 -18.31 3.35 6.44
N LYS A 83 -19.59 3.72 6.37
CA LYS A 83 -20.04 4.82 5.51
C LYS A 83 -19.31 6.13 5.87
N GLY A 84 -19.34 6.50 7.15
CA GLY A 84 -18.65 7.70 7.60
C GLY A 84 -17.14 7.62 7.43
N PHE A 85 -16.53 6.44 7.51
CA PHE A 85 -15.10 6.28 7.22
C PHE A 85 -14.81 6.62 5.75
N LEU A 86 -15.59 6.05 4.82
CA LEU A 86 -15.47 6.32 3.39
C LEU A 86 -15.74 7.81 3.07
N ASP A 87 -16.76 8.41 3.67
CA ASP A 87 -17.08 9.84 3.51
C ASP A 87 -15.91 10.76 3.96
N ASN A 88 -15.02 10.27 4.84
CA ASN A 88 -13.89 11.03 5.37
C ASN A 88 -12.54 10.72 4.69
N LEU A 89 -12.49 9.79 3.72
CA LEU A 89 -11.21 9.39 3.09
C LEU A 89 -10.51 10.52 2.36
N ASP A 90 -11.25 11.42 1.70
CA ASP A 90 -10.67 12.58 1.03
C ASP A 90 -9.98 13.52 2.03
N SER A 91 -10.59 13.72 3.21
CA SER A 91 -10.03 14.53 4.30
C SER A 91 -8.78 13.88 4.90
N LEU A 92 -8.78 12.55 5.06
CA LEU A 92 -7.61 11.81 5.53
C LEU A 92 -6.42 11.97 4.57
N HIS A 93 -6.63 11.74 3.27
CA HIS A 93 -5.56 11.85 2.28
C HIS A 93 -5.04 13.29 2.17
N TYR A 94 -5.92 14.29 2.28
CA TYR A 94 -5.50 15.69 2.37
C TYR A 94 -4.58 15.95 3.57
N PHE A 95 -4.95 15.45 4.76
CA PHE A 95 -4.15 15.59 5.97
C PHE A 95 -2.77 14.90 5.85
N ILE A 96 -2.73 13.66 5.36
CA ILE A 96 -1.50 12.91 5.14
C ILE A 96 -0.56 13.68 4.22
N ASP A 97 -1.09 14.21 3.13
CA ASP A 97 -0.33 14.94 2.12
C ASP A 97 0.21 16.28 2.65
N HIS A 98 -0.69 17.15 3.13
CA HIS A 98 -0.37 18.54 3.43
C HIS A 98 0.21 18.77 4.82
N VAL A 99 -0.09 17.89 5.78
CA VAL A 99 0.30 18.07 7.19
C VAL A 99 1.42 17.12 7.58
N VAL A 100 1.27 15.82 7.29
CA VAL A 100 2.20 14.79 7.78
C VAL A 100 3.46 14.74 6.94
N TYR A 101 3.34 14.47 5.64
CA TYR A 101 4.50 14.30 4.77
C TYR A 101 4.94 15.59 4.09
N LYS A 102 4.03 16.58 3.95
CA LYS A 102 4.24 17.78 3.11
C LYS A 102 4.78 17.39 1.75
N ALA A 103 4.17 16.33 1.22
CA ALA A 103 4.49 15.74 -0.05
C ALA A 103 3.58 16.37 -1.13
N ASN A 104 3.85 16.09 -2.40
CA ASN A 104 2.89 16.33 -3.49
C ASN A 104 2.23 15.00 -3.86
N LEU A 105 1.49 14.39 -2.93
CA LEU A 105 0.81 13.12 -3.15
C LEU A 105 -0.36 13.30 -4.10
N ARG A 106 -0.58 12.30 -4.96
CA ARG A 106 -1.78 12.18 -5.79
C ARG A 106 -2.79 11.32 -5.05
N GLY A 107 -3.47 11.91 -4.08
CA GLY A 107 -4.49 11.21 -3.29
C GLY A 107 -5.70 10.80 -4.14
N PRO A 108 -6.32 9.64 -3.87
CA PRO A 108 -7.61 9.27 -4.44
C PRO A 108 -8.72 10.22 -3.97
N SER A 109 -9.82 10.26 -4.73
CA SER A 109 -11.08 10.90 -4.31
C SER A 109 -12.19 9.86 -4.30
N PHE A 110 -12.95 9.80 -3.20
CA PHE A 110 -14.06 8.91 -2.96
C PHE A 110 -15.36 9.72 -2.93
N ARG A 111 -16.36 9.29 -3.71
CA ARG A 111 -17.69 9.93 -3.82
C ARG A 111 -18.81 8.91 -3.81
#